data_AF-A0A1Y6CQU3-F1
#
_entry.id   AF-A0A1Y6CQU3-F1
#
_cell.length_a   1.000
_cell.length_b   1.000
_cell.length_c   1.000
_cell.angle_alpha   90.00
_cell.angle_beta   90.00
_cell.angle_gamma   90.00
#
_symmetry.space_group_name_H-M   'P 1'
#
loop_
_entity.id
_entity.type
_entity.pdbx_description
1 polymer ?
#
loop_
_entity_poly.entity_id
_entity_poly.type
_entity_poly.pdbx_seq_one_letter_code
_entity_poly.pdbx_strand_id
1 'polypeptide(L)'
;MKRLLGIGLSLSLLCQAAFASNSRQDAIDEARDLEYSLGKLDSESSRLARQSTDRQIRYILEDVSDQAFYLSNEVRMDIVEPLRDGERFSRVLSSLNRLDRDFKDLEDRLYDLRRVPYSLDQLSDDIRREVRRLEDTLRNDYGSDPSPTPGDSWVCLVTDNQGRTFTGFGVREGQATNAAFDRCFNESYSQRCSLISCRRRY
;
A
#
# COMPACT_ATOMS: atom_id res chain seq x y z
N MET A 1 47.08 -36.75 -1.48
CA MET A 1 46.44 -35.67 -0.68
C MET A 1 46.50 -34.41 -1.55
N LYS A 2 45.45 -33.68 -1.94
CA LYS A 2 44.16 -33.32 -1.34
C LYS A 2 43.08 -33.21 -2.43
N ARG A 3 41.83 -33.44 -2.06
CA ARG A 3 40.62 -33.38 -2.89
C ARG A 3 40.21 -31.93 -3.16
N LEU A 4 39.85 -31.60 -4.40
CA LEU A 4 39.04 -30.44 -4.74
C LEU A 4 37.57 -30.79 -4.52
N LEU A 5 36.93 -30.14 -3.55
CA LEU A 5 35.50 -30.18 -3.32
C LEU A 5 35.03 -28.75 -3.07
N GLY A 6 33.93 -28.39 -3.73
CA GLY A 6 33.01 -27.40 -3.20
C GLY A 6 33.04 -26.02 -3.87
N ILE A 7 32.46 -25.91 -5.06
CA ILE A 7 31.64 -24.74 -5.39
C ILE A 7 30.31 -25.26 -5.93
N GLY A 8 29.48 -25.70 -4.98
CA GLY A 8 28.07 -25.96 -5.19
C GLY A 8 27.32 -25.23 -4.09
N LEU A 9 27.35 -23.91 -4.10
CA LEU A 9 26.62 -23.10 -3.13
C LEU A 9 25.90 -21.96 -3.87
N SER A 10 24.57 -22.08 -3.81
CA SER A 10 23.60 -20.98 -3.83
C SER A 10 23.32 -20.26 -5.16
N LEU A 11 22.89 -20.99 -6.19
CA LEU A 11 22.02 -20.40 -7.24
C LEU A 11 20.55 -20.28 -6.80
N SER A 12 20.17 -20.84 -5.66
CA SER A 12 18.79 -20.90 -5.15
C SER A 12 18.36 -19.68 -4.31
N LEU A 13 19.28 -18.80 -3.90
CA LEU A 13 18.97 -17.61 -3.06
C LEU A 13 18.64 -16.34 -3.87
N LEU A 14 19.01 -16.28 -5.15
CA LEU A 14 18.73 -15.13 -6.01
C LEU A 14 17.33 -15.16 -6.63
N CYS A 15 16.67 -16.33 -6.64
CA CYS A 15 15.36 -16.48 -7.26
C CYS A 15 14.23 -15.91 -6.39
N GLN A 16 14.32 -16.01 -5.05
CA GLN A 16 13.26 -15.54 -4.14
C GLN A 16 13.20 -14.02 -3.96
N ALA A 17 14.26 -13.28 -4.30
CA ALA A 17 14.29 -11.82 -4.18
C ALA A 17 13.55 -11.11 -5.33
N ALA A 18 13.44 -11.75 -6.49
CA ALA A 18 12.78 -11.18 -7.68
C ALA A 18 11.25 -11.33 -7.64
N PHE A 19 10.71 -12.34 -6.93
CA PHE A 19 9.26 -12.51 -6.81
C PHE A 19 8.62 -11.55 -5.80
N ALA A 20 9.31 -11.24 -4.69
CA ALA A 20 8.79 -10.33 -3.66
C ALA A 20 8.76 -8.85 -4.08
N SER A 21 9.57 -8.43 -5.07
CA SER A 21 9.48 -7.05 -5.62
C SER A 21 8.29 -6.86 -6.55
N ASN A 22 7.82 -7.94 -7.20
CA ASN A 22 6.68 -7.88 -8.09
C ASN A 22 5.38 -7.81 -7.29
N SER A 23 5.19 -8.68 -6.31
CA SER A 23 3.93 -8.72 -5.54
C SER A 23 3.62 -7.44 -4.77
N ARG A 24 4.64 -6.77 -4.25
CA ARG A 24 4.45 -5.47 -3.60
C ARG A 24 4.04 -4.39 -4.59
N GLN A 25 4.65 -4.37 -5.77
CA GLN A 25 4.27 -3.41 -6.81
C GLN A 25 2.87 -3.73 -7.32
N ASP A 26 2.54 -5.00 -7.52
CA ASP A 26 1.20 -5.45 -7.90
C ASP A 26 0.15 -5.02 -6.86
N ALA A 27 0.43 -5.22 -5.56
CA ALA A 27 -0.45 -4.75 -4.48
C ALA A 27 -0.59 -3.22 -4.44
N ILE A 28 0.48 -2.47 -4.75
CA ILE A 28 0.43 -1.01 -4.85
C ILE A 28 -0.44 -0.58 -6.03
N ASP A 29 -0.29 -1.24 -7.18
CA ASP A 29 -1.05 -0.93 -8.39
C ASP A 29 -2.54 -1.26 -8.19
N GLU A 30 -2.85 -2.41 -7.59
CA GLU A 30 -4.22 -2.79 -7.23
C GLU A 30 -4.85 -1.84 -6.19
N ALA A 31 -4.09 -1.41 -5.19
CA ALA A 31 -4.55 -0.42 -4.21
C ALA A 31 -4.81 0.97 -4.84
N ARG A 32 -4.01 1.34 -5.85
CA ARG A 32 -4.21 2.59 -6.60
C ARG A 32 -5.40 2.54 -7.54
N ASP A 33 -5.67 1.38 -8.14
CA ASP A 33 -6.89 1.16 -8.92
C ASP A 33 -8.13 1.33 -8.02
N LEU A 34 -8.11 0.74 -6.81
CA LEU A 34 -9.15 0.94 -5.80
C LEU A 34 -9.33 2.40 -5.41
N GLU A 35 -8.23 3.10 -5.10
CA GLU A 35 -8.23 4.53 -4.78
C GLU A 35 -8.87 5.36 -5.92
N TYR A 36 -8.55 5.02 -7.16
CA TYR A 36 -9.04 5.70 -8.35
C TYR A 36 -10.53 5.45 -8.62
N SER A 37 -11.01 4.21 -8.45
CA SER A 37 -12.42 3.87 -8.57
C SER A 37 -13.28 4.56 -7.52
N LEU A 38 -12.78 4.70 -6.29
CA LEU A 38 -13.42 5.51 -5.25
C LEU A 38 -13.48 7.00 -5.64
N GLY A 39 -12.41 7.56 -6.20
CA GLY A 39 -12.41 8.94 -6.71
C GLY A 39 -13.38 9.18 -7.86
N LYS A 40 -13.61 8.17 -8.72
CA LYS A 40 -14.67 8.22 -9.74
C LYS A 40 -16.06 8.19 -9.12
N LEU A 41 -16.28 7.33 -8.12
CA LEU A 41 -17.56 7.24 -7.44
C LEU A 41 -17.92 8.56 -6.74
N ASP A 42 -16.95 9.19 -6.07
CA ASP A 42 -17.09 10.55 -5.52
C ASP A 42 -17.52 11.54 -6.61
N SER A 43 -16.72 11.66 -7.67
CA SER A 43 -16.97 12.61 -8.76
C SER A 43 -18.34 12.44 -9.41
N GLU A 44 -18.74 11.19 -9.67
CA GLU A 44 -20.00 10.84 -10.33
C GLU A 44 -21.20 11.07 -9.41
N SER A 45 -21.10 10.69 -8.13
CA SER A 45 -22.16 10.91 -7.12
C SER A 45 -22.39 12.40 -6.90
N SER A 46 -21.31 13.17 -6.72
CA SER A 46 -21.34 14.64 -6.67
C SER A 46 -22.00 15.26 -7.91
N ARG A 47 -21.68 14.76 -9.10
CA ARG A 47 -22.27 15.25 -10.35
C ARG A 47 -23.76 14.99 -10.40
N LEU A 48 -24.20 13.78 -10.04
CA LEU A 48 -25.61 13.40 -10.03
C LEU A 48 -26.40 14.14 -8.93
N ALA A 49 -25.80 14.38 -7.77
CA ALA A 49 -26.40 15.18 -6.71
C ALA A 49 -26.78 16.59 -7.20
N ARG A 50 -25.84 17.26 -7.88
CA ARG A 50 -26.07 18.60 -8.47
C ARG A 50 -27.17 18.62 -9.54
N GLN A 51 -27.41 17.49 -10.21
CA GLN A 51 -28.43 17.35 -11.25
C GLN A 51 -29.79 16.89 -10.71
N SER A 52 -29.82 16.27 -9.52
CA SER A 52 -31.06 15.79 -8.91
C SER A 52 -31.92 16.94 -8.43
N THR A 53 -33.18 16.98 -8.87
CA THR A 53 -34.21 17.88 -8.32
C THR A 53 -34.87 17.32 -7.06
N ASP A 54 -34.76 16.01 -6.84
CA ASP A 54 -35.23 15.34 -5.63
C ASP A 54 -34.21 15.53 -4.50
N ARG A 55 -34.67 16.13 -3.39
CA ARG A 55 -33.84 16.46 -2.23
C ARG A 55 -33.33 15.21 -1.51
N GLN A 56 -34.12 14.15 -1.45
CA GLN A 56 -33.77 12.93 -0.74
C GLN A 56 -32.71 12.15 -1.51
N ILE A 57 -32.88 12.05 -2.84
CA ILE A 57 -31.87 11.48 -3.74
C ILE A 57 -30.57 12.30 -3.69
N ARG A 58 -30.68 13.63 -3.73
CA ARG A 58 -29.51 14.52 -3.64
C ARG A 58 -28.71 14.26 -2.36
N TYR A 59 -29.38 14.19 -1.22
CA TYR A 59 -28.72 13.96 0.07
C TYR A 59 -27.98 12.62 0.12
N ILE A 60 -28.58 11.55 -0.40
CA ILE A 60 -27.93 10.24 -0.47
C ILE A 60 -26.68 10.33 -1.36
N LEU A 61 -26.77 10.98 -2.52
CA LEU A 61 -25.64 11.12 -3.45
C LEU A 61 -24.50 12.00 -2.88
N GLU A 62 -24.83 13.05 -2.12
CA GLU A 62 -23.83 13.87 -1.41
C GLU A 62 -23.10 13.04 -0.35
N ASP A 63 -23.84 12.26 0.44
CA ASP A 63 -23.27 11.38 1.47
C ASP A 63 -22.39 10.26 0.87
N VAL A 64 -22.82 9.63 -0.24
CA VAL A 64 -21.99 8.68 -1.00
C VAL A 64 -20.71 9.34 -1.51
N SER A 65 -20.81 10.59 -1.99
CA SER A 65 -19.65 11.37 -2.45
C SER A 65 -18.62 11.54 -1.34
N ASP A 66 -19.09 12.02 -0.18
CA ASP A 66 -18.24 12.31 0.99
C ASP A 66 -17.58 11.02 1.52
N GLN A 67 -18.33 9.92 1.59
CA GLN A 67 -17.81 8.61 2.02
C GLN A 67 -16.79 8.05 1.03
N ALA A 68 -17.06 8.12 -0.27
CA ALA A 68 -16.12 7.67 -1.30
C ALA A 68 -14.81 8.48 -1.27
N PHE A 69 -14.90 9.80 -1.07
CA PHE A 69 -13.74 10.66 -0.88
C PHE A 69 -12.92 10.29 0.37
N TYR A 70 -13.59 10.07 1.50
CA TYR A 70 -12.95 9.63 2.73
C TYR A 70 -12.20 8.30 2.54
N LEU A 71 -12.89 7.31 1.96
CA LEU A 71 -12.33 5.99 1.72
C LEU A 71 -11.17 6.01 0.73
N SER A 72 -11.21 6.86 -0.29
CA SER A 72 -10.08 7.06 -1.20
C SER A 72 -8.84 7.53 -0.45
N ASN A 73 -8.99 8.47 0.50
CA ASN A 73 -7.87 8.93 1.31
C ASN A 73 -7.39 7.85 2.30
N GLU A 74 -8.30 7.06 2.90
CA GLU A 74 -7.93 5.94 3.76
C GLU A 74 -7.15 4.87 2.97
N VAL A 75 -7.59 4.49 1.77
CA VAL A 75 -6.84 3.57 0.90
C VAL A 75 -5.43 4.12 0.62
N ARG A 76 -5.31 5.41 0.33
CA ARG A 76 -3.99 6.02 0.13
C ARG A 76 -3.12 5.92 1.38
N MET A 77 -3.63 6.34 2.53
CA MET A 77 -2.85 6.50 3.77
C MET A 77 -2.59 5.20 4.52
N ASP A 78 -3.54 4.27 4.49
CA ASP A 78 -3.51 3.03 5.28
C ASP A 78 -3.13 1.79 4.46
N ILE A 79 -3.09 1.91 3.13
CA ILE A 79 -2.71 0.82 2.23
C ILE A 79 -1.54 1.23 1.32
N VAL A 80 -1.73 2.23 0.45
CA VAL A 80 -0.72 2.57 -0.58
C VAL A 80 0.59 3.03 0.04
N GLU A 81 0.58 4.03 0.92
CA GLU A 81 1.80 4.55 1.55
C GLU A 81 2.51 3.48 2.42
N PRO A 82 1.80 2.70 3.28
CA PRO A 82 2.39 1.57 3.98
C PRO A 82 3.07 0.54 3.08
N LEU A 83 2.44 0.18 1.95
CA LEU A 83 3.05 -0.76 0.99
C LEU A 83 4.35 -0.18 0.40
N ARG A 84 4.39 1.13 0.09
CA ARG A 84 5.61 1.80 -0.42
C ARG A 84 6.72 1.88 0.62
N ASP A 85 6.36 2.20 1.85
CA ASP A 85 7.28 2.24 3.01
C ASP A 85 7.79 0.83 3.38
N GLY A 86 7.18 -0.19 2.81
CA GLY A 86 7.58 -1.59 2.95
C GLY A 86 7.07 -2.25 4.21
N GLU A 87 5.94 -1.76 4.74
CA GLU A 87 5.18 -2.40 5.80
C GLU A 87 4.79 -3.83 5.41
N ARG A 88 4.54 -4.66 6.44
CA ARG A 88 4.17 -6.07 6.24
C ARG A 88 2.80 -6.16 5.59
N PHE A 89 2.63 -7.10 4.65
CA PHE A 89 1.31 -7.34 4.02
C PHE A 89 0.23 -7.70 5.05
N SER A 90 0.60 -8.35 6.16
CA SER A 90 -0.32 -8.64 7.26
C SER A 90 -0.92 -7.40 7.93
N ARG A 91 -0.14 -6.33 8.08
CA ARG A 91 -0.63 -5.06 8.61
C ARG A 91 -1.56 -4.38 7.61
N VAL A 92 -1.16 -4.34 6.35
CA VAL A 92 -1.95 -3.75 5.25
C VAL A 92 -3.28 -4.51 5.07
N LEU A 93 -3.26 -5.84 5.12
CA LEU A 93 -4.44 -6.69 5.09
C LEU A 93 -5.37 -6.41 6.28
N SER A 94 -4.81 -6.14 7.46
CA SER A 94 -5.61 -5.73 8.62
C SER A 94 -6.29 -4.38 8.38
N SER A 95 -5.60 -3.41 7.75
CA SER A 95 -6.22 -2.15 7.33
C SER A 95 -7.34 -2.38 6.32
N LEU A 96 -7.08 -3.15 5.26
CA LEU A 96 -8.07 -3.48 4.23
C LEU A 96 -9.33 -4.15 4.82
N ASN A 97 -9.17 -5.10 5.75
CA ASN A 97 -10.28 -5.74 6.44
C ASN A 97 -11.12 -4.77 7.29
N ARG A 98 -10.51 -3.69 7.82
CA ARG A 98 -11.28 -2.64 8.51
C ARG A 98 -12.11 -1.86 7.50
N LEU A 99 -11.49 -1.45 6.39
CA LEU A 99 -12.13 -0.68 5.32
C LEU A 99 -13.22 -1.47 4.58
N ASP A 100 -13.16 -2.82 4.55
CA ASP A 100 -14.23 -3.64 3.96
C ASP A 100 -15.60 -3.42 4.60
N ARG A 101 -15.63 -3.08 5.89
CA ARG A 101 -16.88 -2.69 6.57
C ARG A 101 -17.38 -1.34 6.06
N ASP A 102 -16.47 -0.38 5.90
CA ASP A 102 -16.83 0.96 5.42
C ASP A 102 -17.23 0.93 3.93
N PHE A 103 -16.64 0.04 3.12
CA PHE A 103 -17.08 -0.22 1.74
C PHE A 103 -18.48 -0.81 1.69
N LYS A 104 -18.83 -1.68 2.66
CA LYS A 104 -20.18 -2.21 2.76
C LYS A 104 -21.17 -1.12 3.14
N ASP A 105 -20.84 -0.25 4.09
CA ASP A 105 -21.71 0.85 4.48
C ASP A 105 -21.95 1.82 3.31
N LEU A 106 -20.92 2.10 2.50
CA LEU A 106 -21.02 2.87 1.25
C LEU A 106 -21.96 2.20 0.23
N GLU A 107 -21.85 0.89 0.05
CA GLU A 107 -22.70 0.10 -0.85
C GLU A 107 -24.16 0.09 -0.37
N ASP A 108 -24.39 -0.15 0.91
CA ASP A 108 -25.72 -0.10 1.53
C ASP A 108 -26.34 1.30 1.33
N ARG A 109 -25.53 2.36 1.43
CA ARG A 109 -25.98 3.73 1.18
C ARG A 109 -26.33 4.01 -0.28
N LEU A 110 -25.60 3.44 -1.23
CA LEU A 110 -25.98 3.46 -2.64
C LEU A 110 -27.34 2.78 -2.84
N TYR A 111 -27.59 1.66 -2.16
CA TYR A 111 -28.87 0.93 -2.25
C TYR A 111 -30.06 1.61 -1.58
N ASP A 112 -29.85 2.62 -0.73
CA ASP A 112 -30.93 3.51 -0.28
C ASP A 112 -31.59 4.26 -1.46
N LEU A 113 -30.92 4.37 -2.60
CA LEU A 113 -31.52 4.86 -3.83
C LEU A 113 -32.53 3.83 -4.36
N ARG A 114 -33.81 4.22 -4.47
CA ARG A 114 -34.88 3.39 -5.06
C ARG A 114 -34.51 2.74 -6.41
N ARG A 115 -33.64 3.40 -7.17
CA ARG A 115 -33.02 2.87 -8.38
C ARG A 115 -31.61 3.46 -8.49
N VAL A 116 -30.60 2.63 -8.24
CA VAL A 116 -29.21 3.01 -8.41
C VAL A 116 -28.95 3.35 -9.89
N PRO A 117 -28.38 4.52 -10.21
CA PRO A 117 -27.91 4.82 -11.54
C PRO A 117 -26.89 3.77 -12.01
N TYR A 118 -27.01 3.30 -13.25
CA TYR A 118 -26.14 2.26 -13.81
C TYR A 118 -24.64 2.58 -13.67
N SER A 119 -24.26 3.87 -13.81
CA SER A 119 -22.86 4.28 -13.63
C SER A 119 -22.35 4.10 -12.20
N LEU A 120 -23.18 4.32 -11.18
CA LEU A 120 -22.82 4.11 -9.78
C LEU A 120 -22.80 2.63 -9.41
N ASP A 121 -23.75 1.85 -9.95
CA ASP A 121 -23.81 0.40 -9.78
C ASP A 121 -22.55 -0.28 -10.31
N GLN A 122 -22.13 0.09 -11.53
CA GLN A 122 -20.91 -0.43 -12.14
C GLN A 122 -19.63 -0.04 -11.36
N LEU A 123 -19.57 1.18 -10.81
CA LEU A 123 -18.45 1.61 -9.98
C LEU A 123 -18.40 0.86 -8.64
N SER A 124 -19.55 0.58 -8.03
CA SER A 124 -19.64 -0.24 -6.81
C SER A 124 -19.10 -1.66 -7.06
N ASP A 125 -19.50 -2.28 -8.18
CA ASP A 125 -19.01 -3.59 -8.60
C ASP A 125 -17.49 -3.61 -8.87
N ASP A 126 -16.97 -2.56 -9.50
CA ASP A 126 -15.54 -2.43 -9.76
C ASP A 126 -14.74 -2.27 -8.46
N ILE A 127 -15.20 -1.43 -7.51
CA ILE A 127 -14.62 -1.28 -6.17
C ILE A 127 -14.59 -2.64 -5.44
N ARG A 128 -15.72 -3.37 -5.43
CA ARG A 128 -15.79 -4.71 -4.80
C ARG A 128 -14.82 -5.70 -5.44
N ARG A 129 -14.61 -5.62 -6.75
CA ARG A 129 -13.66 -6.47 -7.47
C ARG A 129 -12.21 -6.13 -7.12
N GLU A 130 -11.88 -4.85 -7.03
CA GLU A 130 -10.54 -4.35 -6.69
C GLU A 130 -10.17 -4.70 -5.24
N VAL A 131 -11.11 -4.54 -4.29
CA VAL A 131 -10.91 -4.98 -2.90
C VAL A 131 -10.54 -6.46 -2.83
N ARG A 132 -11.28 -7.33 -3.54
CA ARG A 132 -11.00 -8.78 -3.54
C ARG A 132 -9.66 -9.12 -4.17
N ARG A 133 -9.29 -8.48 -5.28
CA ARG A 133 -7.99 -8.69 -5.92
C ARG A 133 -6.85 -8.31 -4.97
N LEU A 134 -6.94 -7.13 -4.37
CA LEU A 134 -5.96 -6.66 -3.41
C LEU A 134 -5.88 -7.60 -2.20
N GLU A 135 -7.02 -8.06 -1.67
CA GLU A 135 -7.07 -9.03 -0.59
C GLU A 135 -6.38 -10.35 -0.98
N ASP A 136 -6.67 -10.88 -2.17
CA ASP A 136 -6.07 -12.11 -2.70
C ASP A 136 -4.55 -11.94 -2.86
N THR A 137 -4.07 -10.82 -3.40
CA THR A 137 -2.63 -10.52 -3.53
C THR A 137 -1.96 -10.46 -2.15
N LEU A 138 -2.54 -9.72 -1.21
CA LEU A 138 -2.01 -9.60 0.16
C LEU A 138 -2.02 -10.95 0.91
N ARG A 139 -3.00 -11.83 0.64
CA ARG A 139 -3.14 -13.16 1.27
C ARG A 139 -2.25 -14.22 0.64
N ASN A 140 -2.17 -14.28 -0.68
CA ASN A 140 -1.37 -15.26 -1.41
C ASN A 140 0.13 -15.09 -1.09
N ASP A 141 0.56 -13.85 -0.86
CA ASP A 141 1.91 -13.55 -0.42
C ASP A 141 2.06 -13.42 1.09
N TYR A 142 1.01 -13.58 1.88
CA TYR A 142 1.11 -13.63 3.34
C TYR A 142 2.02 -14.78 3.83
N GLY A 143 2.13 -15.85 3.05
CA GLY A 143 3.04 -16.99 3.30
C GLY A 143 4.42 -16.87 2.63
N SER A 144 4.59 -15.90 1.72
CA SER A 144 5.79 -15.69 0.90
C SER A 144 6.51 -14.39 1.24
N ASP A 145 5.85 -13.46 1.94
CA ASP A 145 6.43 -12.27 2.56
C ASP A 145 7.43 -12.83 3.58
N PRO A 146 8.75 -12.71 3.35
CA PRO A 146 9.72 -13.17 4.31
C PRO A 146 9.43 -12.42 5.60
N SER A 147 8.79 -13.10 6.54
CA SER A 147 8.59 -12.59 7.88
C SER A 147 9.91 -11.99 8.31
N PRO A 148 9.98 -10.71 8.71
CA PRO A 148 11.13 -10.25 9.45
C PRO A 148 11.13 -11.11 10.70
N THR A 149 12.04 -12.08 10.74
CA THR A 149 12.35 -12.84 11.94
C THR A 149 12.58 -11.79 13.02
N PRO A 150 11.84 -11.81 14.15
CA PRO A 150 12.17 -10.96 15.28
C PRO A 150 13.62 -11.29 15.67
N GLY A 151 14.54 -10.37 15.38
CA GLY A 151 15.99 -10.55 15.58
C GLY A 151 16.87 -10.26 14.36
N ASP A 152 16.31 -10.05 13.16
CA ASP A 152 17.10 -9.81 11.94
C ASP A 152 16.66 -8.57 11.18
N SER A 153 16.60 -7.43 11.86
CA SER A 153 16.35 -6.14 11.20
C SER A 153 17.66 -5.40 10.98
N TRP A 154 17.90 -4.86 9.80
CA TRP A 154 19.01 -3.95 9.54
C TRP A 154 18.60 -2.54 9.93
N VAL A 155 19.52 -1.84 10.60
CA VAL A 155 19.44 -0.42 10.86
C VAL A 155 20.64 0.24 10.20
N CYS A 156 20.37 1.14 9.26
CA CYS A 156 21.37 1.96 8.62
C CYS A 156 21.24 3.41 9.08
N LEU A 157 22.38 4.04 9.32
CA LEU A 157 22.53 5.44 9.68
C LEU A 157 23.22 6.16 8.53
N VAL A 158 22.60 7.20 8.01
CA VAL A 158 23.12 8.07 6.96
C VAL A 158 23.26 9.47 7.53
N THR A 159 24.29 10.22 7.14
CA THR A 159 24.46 11.63 7.51
C THR A 159 24.39 12.51 6.28
N ASP A 160 23.87 13.72 6.45
CA ASP A 160 24.06 14.79 5.48
C ASP A 160 25.41 15.52 5.70
N ASN A 161 25.69 16.49 4.83
CA ASN A 161 26.85 17.38 4.91
C ASN A 161 26.83 18.38 6.08
N GLN A 162 25.72 18.50 6.81
CA GLN A 162 25.58 19.33 8.00
C GLN A 162 25.75 18.49 9.29
N GLY A 163 25.96 17.18 9.17
CA GLY A 163 26.12 16.26 10.30
C GLY A 163 24.79 15.79 10.90
N ARG A 164 23.64 16.02 10.25
CA ARG A 164 22.35 15.47 10.68
C ARG A 164 22.27 14.00 10.30
N THR A 165 21.84 13.16 11.24
CA THR A 165 21.76 11.73 11.06
C THR A 165 20.32 11.27 10.80
N PHE A 166 20.18 10.38 9.83
CA PHE A 166 18.92 9.80 9.37
C PHE A 166 19.01 8.29 9.54
N THR A 167 17.95 7.70 10.08
CA THR A 167 17.89 6.27 10.35
C THR A 167 16.89 5.60 9.42
N GLY A 168 17.35 4.59 8.70
CA GLY A 168 16.53 3.70 7.89
C GLY A 168 16.52 2.29 8.48
N PHE A 169 15.38 1.64 8.38
CA PHE A 169 15.19 0.27 8.85
C PHE A 169 14.79 -0.61 7.67
N GLY A 170 15.17 -1.87 7.72
CA GLY A 170 14.84 -2.81 6.65
C GLY A 170 15.13 -4.24 7.04
N VAL A 171 14.52 -5.18 6.33
CA VAL A 171 14.71 -6.62 6.56
C VAL A 171 16.06 -7.08 5.96
N ARG A 172 16.59 -6.30 5.03
CA ARG A 172 17.90 -6.46 4.40
C ARG A 172 18.69 -5.17 4.49
N GLU A 173 20.02 -5.28 4.50
CA GLU A 173 20.93 -4.14 4.54
C GLU A 173 20.62 -3.10 3.45
N GLY A 174 20.41 -3.55 2.20
CA GLY A 174 20.10 -2.66 1.08
C GLY A 174 18.78 -1.89 1.25
N GLN A 175 17.75 -2.50 1.84
CA GLN A 175 16.48 -1.81 2.11
C GLN A 175 16.64 -0.75 3.20
N ALA A 176 17.29 -1.12 4.31
CA ALA A 176 17.58 -0.19 5.39
C ALA A 176 18.47 0.97 4.90
N THR A 177 19.38 0.69 3.98
CA THR A 177 20.27 1.68 3.37
C THR A 177 19.46 2.65 2.51
N ASN A 178 18.65 2.13 1.59
CA ASN A 178 17.81 2.95 0.71
C ASN A 178 16.85 3.82 1.53
N ALA A 179 16.14 3.24 2.50
CA ALA A 179 15.26 3.99 3.38
C ALA A 179 15.99 5.11 4.15
N ALA A 180 17.24 4.88 4.58
CA ALA A 180 18.04 5.90 5.26
C ALA A 180 18.47 7.02 4.30
N PHE A 181 18.85 6.68 3.07
CA PHE A 181 19.23 7.66 2.04
C PHE A 181 18.04 8.46 1.54
N ASP A 182 16.89 7.82 1.28
CA ASP A 182 15.67 8.49 0.84
C ASP A 182 15.22 9.52 1.86
N ARG A 183 15.23 9.16 3.16
CA ARG A 183 14.95 10.13 4.23
C ARG A 183 15.97 11.25 4.28
N CYS A 184 17.25 10.93 4.14
CA CYS A 184 18.28 11.97 4.09
C CYS A 184 18.04 12.92 2.91
N PHE A 185 17.80 12.43 1.70
CA PHE A 185 17.58 13.30 0.53
C PHE A 185 16.28 14.12 0.65
N ASN A 186 15.20 13.51 1.14
CA ASN A 186 13.88 14.15 1.21
C ASN A 186 13.77 15.15 2.37
N GLU A 187 14.30 14.83 3.55
CA GLU A 187 14.14 15.65 4.76
C GLU A 187 15.24 16.71 4.89
N SER A 188 16.43 16.46 4.34
CA SER A 188 17.57 17.38 4.47
C SER A 188 17.70 18.37 3.30
N TYR A 189 17.08 18.07 2.15
CA TYR A 189 17.35 18.69 0.83
C TYR A 189 18.84 18.72 0.46
N SER A 190 19.67 17.90 1.11
CA SER A 190 21.10 17.86 0.86
C SER A 190 21.38 17.09 -0.41
N GLN A 191 22.26 17.62 -1.25
CA GLN A 191 22.76 16.92 -2.43
C GLN A 191 23.76 15.81 -2.08
N ARG A 192 24.19 15.72 -0.81
CA ARG A 192 25.24 14.79 -0.37
C ARG A 192 24.85 14.14 0.96
N CYS A 193 24.39 12.90 0.84
CA CYS A 193 24.20 11.98 1.95
C CYS A 193 25.31 10.93 1.96
N SER A 194 25.70 10.43 3.13
CA SER A 194 26.75 9.42 3.27
C SER A 194 26.37 8.38 4.31
N LEU A 195 26.55 7.10 3.98
CA LEU A 195 26.32 6.01 4.91
C LEU A 195 27.37 6.06 6.02
N ILE A 196 26.92 6.14 7.28
CA ILE A 196 27.77 6.10 8.46
C ILE A 196 28.00 4.66 8.89
N SER A 197 26.91 3.91 9.05
CA SER A 197 26.96 2.53 9.49
C SER A 197 25.71 1.80 9.07
N CYS A 198 25.83 0.53 8.72
CA CYS A 198 24.69 -0.37 8.71
C CYS A 198 24.99 -1.60 9.55
N ARG A 199 24.03 -1.99 10.39
CA ARG A 199 24.19 -3.14 11.27
C ARG A 199 22.90 -3.92 11.39
N ARG A 200 23.05 -5.22 11.62
CA ARG A 200 21.96 -6.10 12.02
C ARG A 200 21.61 -5.82 13.49
N ARG A 201 20.33 -5.68 13.78
CA ARG A 201 19.71 -5.51 15.09
C ARG A 201 19.14 -6.87 15.49
N TYR A 202 19.87 -7.52 16.39
CA TYR A 202 19.50 -8.75 17.10
C TYR A 202 18.37 -8.53 18.10
#